data_AF-A0A1H6GL82-F1
#
_entry.id   AF-A0A1H6GL82-F1
#
_cell.length_a   1.000
_cell.length_b   1.000
_cell.length_c   1.000
_cell.angle_alpha   90.00
_cell.angle_beta   90.00
_cell.angle_gamma   90.00
#
_symmetry.space_group_name_H-M   'P 1'
#
loop_
_entity.id
_entity.type
_entity.pdbx_description
1 polymer ?
#
loop_
_entity_poly.entity_id
_entity_poly.type
_entity_poly.pdbx_seq_one_letter_code
_entity_poly.pdbx_strand_id
1 'polypeptide(L)'
;MAKIPEAVAANHQAFVTAFSKAIADNIKLLSGKDVLIESYARIAAVNAIKVDLLERNLSPEAVHFFYEAHNDAVLSHVNASFGCWRPALQALRSFMENTFSAVYYADHPVELEKWKSGKFYIPPKELRAYVAEHPKVQDLAKSLDLKSLIDSEYATLSKAVHASNSLFRMTSADGKTSITKPNQADLGKWATRERETVSLCVTIIASVMRDHLEGAKQPQLRDALSIVVSSSCRKALKTHCGISIPSPE
;
A
#
# COMPACT_ATOMS: atom_id res chain seq x y z
N MET A 1 49.02 7.11 13.37
CA MET A 1 47.67 6.53 13.43
C MET A 1 46.69 7.67 13.27
N ALA A 2 45.86 7.69 12.21
CA ALA A 2 44.74 8.62 12.17
C ALA A 2 43.89 8.41 13.42
N LYS A 3 43.47 9.48 14.09
CA LYS A 3 42.62 9.34 15.27
C LYS A 3 41.33 8.67 14.79
N ILE A 4 40.88 7.59 15.45
CA ILE A 4 39.69 6.82 15.07
C ILE A 4 38.49 7.72 14.65
N PRO A 5 38.22 8.87 15.30
CA PRO A 5 37.19 9.82 14.86
C PRO A 5 37.38 10.41 13.45
N GLU A 6 38.61 10.73 13.04
CA GLU A 6 38.92 11.30 11.71
C GLU A 6 38.68 10.26 10.61
N ALA A 7 39.09 9.01 10.84
CA ALA A 7 38.87 7.90 9.91
C ALA A 7 37.37 7.57 9.75
N VAL A 8 36.61 7.60 10.85
CA VAL A 8 35.14 7.40 10.81
C VAL A 8 34.46 8.52 10.05
N ALA A 9 34.83 9.78 10.29
CA ALA A 9 34.27 10.93 9.58
C ALA A 9 34.56 10.88 8.08
N ALA A 10 35.79 10.55 7.68
CA ALA A 10 36.16 10.37 6.27
C ALA A 10 35.37 9.24 5.61
N ASN A 11 35.20 8.09 6.28
CA ASN A 11 34.42 6.97 5.78
C ASN A 11 32.93 7.31 5.62
N HIS A 12 32.35 8.03 6.59
CA HIS A 12 30.97 8.50 6.51
C HIS A 12 30.77 9.45 5.31
N GLN A 13 31.69 10.41 5.13
CA GLN A 13 31.61 11.34 4.00
C GLN A 13 31.73 10.62 2.65
N ALA A 14 32.65 9.65 2.54
CA ALA A 14 32.78 8.82 1.34
C ALA A 14 31.51 8.01 1.06
N PHE A 15 30.92 7.41 2.10
CA PHE A 15 29.65 6.69 2.00
C PHE A 15 28.52 7.59 1.51
N VAL A 16 28.28 8.74 2.16
CA VAL A 16 27.20 9.68 1.78
C VAL A 16 27.36 10.16 0.34
N THR A 17 28.59 10.46 -0.08
CA THR A 17 28.88 10.91 -1.44
C THR A 17 28.57 9.83 -2.47
N ALA A 18 29.09 8.61 -2.25
CA ALA A 18 28.85 7.48 -3.14
C ALA A 18 27.36 7.10 -3.20
N PHE A 19 26.70 7.08 -2.05
CA PHE A 19 25.30 6.73 -1.92
C PHE A 19 24.36 7.74 -2.58
N SER A 20 24.57 9.04 -2.35
CA SER A 20 23.77 10.10 -2.96
C SER A 20 23.86 10.05 -4.49
N LYS A 21 25.07 9.81 -5.02
CA LYS A 21 25.28 9.62 -6.46
C LYS A 21 24.53 8.38 -6.96
N ALA A 22 24.62 7.25 -6.26
CA ALA A 22 23.93 6.03 -6.65
C ALA A 22 22.40 6.19 -6.69
N ILE A 23 21.80 6.89 -5.70
CA ILE A 23 20.37 7.21 -5.75
C ILE A 23 20.02 8.03 -6.98
N ALA A 24 20.76 9.11 -7.24
CA ALA A 24 20.48 9.99 -8.38
C ALA A 24 20.57 9.24 -9.72
N ASP A 25 21.58 8.38 -9.87
CA ASP A 25 21.77 7.53 -11.04
C ASP A 25 20.60 6.53 -11.19
N ASN A 26 20.16 5.91 -10.09
CA ASN A 26 19.04 4.97 -10.08
C ASN A 26 17.70 5.65 -10.44
N ILE A 27 17.44 6.84 -9.90
CA ILE A 27 16.24 7.62 -10.24
C ILE A 27 16.23 7.90 -11.74
N LYS A 28 17.35 8.35 -12.32
CA LYS A 28 17.44 8.56 -13.76
C LYS A 28 17.14 7.28 -14.54
N LEU A 29 17.71 6.15 -14.12
CA LEU A 29 17.51 4.86 -14.80
C LEU A 29 16.06 4.38 -14.80
N LEU A 30 15.33 4.60 -13.70
CA LEU A 30 13.94 4.15 -13.54
C LEU A 30 12.91 5.24 -13.90
N SER A 31 13.31 6.50 -14.02
CA SER A 31 12.43 7.61 -14.36
C SER A 31 11.77 7.45 -15.73
N GLY A 32 10.57 8.00 -15.88
CA GLY A 32 9.80 7.98 -17.14
C GLY A 32 9.27 6.60 -17.55
N LYS A 33 9.35 5.59 -16.69
CA LYS A 33 8.73 4.29 -16.94
C LYS A 33 7.23 4.37 -16.67
N ASP A 34 6.43 3.88 -17.61
CA ASP A 34 4.95 3.89 -17.53
C ASP A 34 4.45 3.29 -16.22
N VAL A 35 5.08 2.23 -15.72
CA VAL A 35 4.73 1.59 -14.44
C VAL A 35 4.78 2.54 -13.23
N LEU A 36 5.68 3.53 -13.23
CA LEU A 36 5.74 4.54 -12.16
C LEU A 36 4.64 5.60 -12.35
N ILE A 37 4.34 5.98 -13.59
CA ILE A 37 3.24 6.90 -13.91
C ILE A 37 1.90 6.27 -13.49
N GLU A 38 1.69 5.00 -13.85
CA GLU A 38 0.52 4.23 -13.43
C GLU A 38 0.39 4.14 -11.90
N SER A 39 1.51 3.91 -11.21
CA SER A 39 1.52 3.88 -9.74
C SER A 39 1.15 5.24 -9.15
N TYR A 40 1.67 6.34 -9.71
CA TYR A 40 1.30 7.68 -9.28
C TYR A 40 -0.19 7.97 -9.52
N ALA A 41 -0.75 7.53 -10.64
CA ALA A 41 -2.18 7.65 -10.91
C ALA A 41 -3.03 6.90 -9.87
N ARG A 42 -2.61 5.69 -9.46
CA ARG A 42 -3.26 4.95 -8.36
C ARG A 42 -3.16 5.68 -7.02
N ILE A 43 -2.02 6.30 -6.71
CA ILE A 43 -1.86 7.13 -5.50
C ILE A 43 -2.80 8.33 -5.53
N ALA A 44 -2.90 9.02 -6.68
CA ALA A 44 -3.84 10.13 -6.84
C ALA A 44 -5.29 9.69 -6.61
N ALA A 45 -5.66 8.50 -7.10
CA ALA A 45 -6.97 7.92 -6.84
C ALA A 45 -7.18 7.53 -5.37
N VAL A 46 -6.15 7.00 -4.68
CA VAL A 46 -6.18 6.78 -3.22
C VAL A 46 -6.42 8.11 -2.47
N ASN A 47 -5.79 9.20 -2.92
CA ASN A 47 -6.04 10.52 -2.34
C ASN A 47 -7.49 11.01 -2.57
N ALA A 48 -8.06 10.77 -3.75
CA ALA A 48 -9.46 11.08 -4.02
C ALA A 48 -10.40 10.31 -3.07
N ILE A 49 -10.15 9.01 -2.87
CA ILE A 49 -10.90 8.20 -1.89
C ILE A 49 -10.77 8.76 -0.48
N LYS A 50 -9.55 9.15 -0.07
CA LYS A 50 -9.31 9.77 1.24
C LYS A 50 -10.18 11.00 1.43
N VAL A 51 -10.10 11.98 0.52
CA VAL A 51 -10.75 13.30 0.66
C VAL A 51 -12.25 13.26 0.40
N ASP A 52 -12.70 12.55 -0.63
CA ASP A 52 -14.10 12.60 -1.08
C ASP A 52 -15.00 11.54 -0.43
N LEU A 53 -14.40 10.47 0.11
CA LEU A 53 -15.14 9.38 0.74
C LEU A 53 -14.84 9.25 2.23
N LEU A 54 -13.59 9.13 2.64
CA LEU A 54 -13.28 8.75 4.03
C LEU A 54 -13.34 9.91 5.00
N GLU A 55 -12.72 11.05 4.68
CA GLU A 55 -12.72 12.26 5.52
C GLU A 55 -14.13 12.78 5.83
N ARG A 56 -15.09 12.51 4.94
CA ARG A 56 -16.47 12.98 5.07
C ARG A 56 -17.36 12.05 5.88
N ASN A 57 -16.97 10.79 6.03
CA ASN A 57 -17.86 9.73 6.52
C ASN A 57 -17.29 8.90 7.67
N LEU A 58 -15.98 8.99 7.95
CA LEU A 58 -15.37 8.38 9.14
C LEU A 58 -15.16 9.42 10.24
N SER A 59 -15.00 8.96 11.48
CA SER A 59 -14.53 9.83 12.57
C SER A 59 -13.12 10.35 12.26
N PRO A 60 -12.76 11.56 12.74
CA PRO A 60 -11.42 12.13 12.54
C PRO A 60 -10.30 11.17 12.96
N GLU A 61 -10.50 10.39 14.01
CA GLU A 61 -9.48 9.50 14.53
C GLU A 61 -9.39 8.17 13.77
N ALA A 62 -10.51 7.66 13.23
CA ALA A 62 -10.47 6.49 12.36
C ALA A 62 -9.83 6.83 11.00
N VAL A 63 -10.12 8.00 10.43
CA VAL A 63 -9.56 8.40 9.12
C VAL A 63 -8.05 8.63 9.17
N HIS A 64 -7.47 8.97 10.32
CA HIS A 64 -6.02 9.11 10.48
C HIS A 64 -5.26 7.81 10.16
N PHE A 65 -5.83 6.64 10.40
CA PHE A 65 -5.21 5.39 9.94
C PHE A 65 -5.13 5.34 8.41
N PHE A 66 -6.13 5.86 7.69
CA PHE A 66 -6.05 5.93 6.24
C PHE A 66 -5.09 7.02 5.75
N TYR A 67 -4.83 8.07 6.54
CA TYR A 67 -3.77 9.03 6.22
C TYR A 67 -2.41 8.35 6.23
N GLU A 68 -2.14 7.54 7.26
CA GLU A 68 -0.93 6.71 7.32
C GLU A 68 -0.88 5.70 6.18
N ALA A 69 -2.02 5.09 5.81
CA ALA A 69 -2.07 4.23 4.63
C ALA A 69 -1.65 5.02 3.37
N HIS A 70 -2.24 6.18 3.12
CA HIS A 70 -1.87 6.97 1.94
C HIS A 70 -0.37 7.36 1.95
N ASN A 71 0.19 7.72 3.11
CA ASN A 71 1.63 7.95 3.26
C ASN A 71 2.44 6.70 2.90
N ASP A 72 2.02 5.52 3.34
CA ASP A 72 2.67 4.25 3.02
C ASP A 72 2.64 3.93 1.51
N ALA A 73 1.54 4.25 0.81
CA ALA A 73 1.47 4.11 -0.64
C ALA A 73 2.49 5.01 -1.36
N VAL A 74 2.59 6.28 -0.93
CA VAL A 74 3.60 7.23 -1.42
C VAL A 74 5.01 6.74 -1.12
N LEU A 75 5.26 6.27 0.11
CA LEU A 75 6.56 5.76 0.54
C LEU A 75 6.96 4.53 -0.28
N SER A 76 6.01 3.65 -0.61
CA SER A 76 6.27 2.51 -1.49
C SER A 76 6.76 2.95 -2.87
N HIS A 77 6.03 3.88 -3.49
CA HIS A 77 6.37 4.44 -4.80
C HIS A 77 7.75 5.11 -4.79
N VAL A 78 8.02 5.96 -3.79
CA VAL A 78 9.30 6.66 -3.67
C VAL A 78 10.44 5.65 -3.55
N ASN A 79 10.35 4.65 -2.67
CA ASN A 79 11.39 3.63 -2.54
C ASN A 79 11.59 2.81 -3.82
N ALA A 80 10.51 2.47 -4.53
CA ALA A 80 10.59 1.77 -5.80
C ALA A 80 11.28 2.62 -6.89
N SER A 81 11.09 3.94 -6.89
CA SER A 81 11.65 4.86 -7.90
C SER A 81 13.18 4.89 -7.96
N PHE A 82 13.87 4.43 -6.92
CA PHE A 82 15.34 4.30 -6.88
C PHE A 82 15.83 2.88 -6.57
N GLY A 83 14.94 1.89 -6.69
CA GLY A 83 15.30 0.47 -6.58
C GLY A 83 15.46 -0.07 -5.17
N CYS A 84 14.83 0.57 -4.18
CA CYS A 84 14.81 0.15 -2.78
C CYS A 84 13.63 -0.79 -2.50
N TRP A 85 13.69 -1.99 -3.07
CA TRP A 85 12.53 -2.87 -3.17
C TRP A 85 11.98 -3.37 -1.83
N ARG A 86 12.87 -3.68 -0.88
CA ARG A 86 12.43 -4.23 0.40
C ARG A 86 11.62 -3.19 1.20
N PRO A 87 12.11 -1.96 1.44
CA PRO A 87 11.29 -0.90 2.02
C PRO A 87 10.02 -0.60 1.22
N ALA A 88 10.06 -0.66 -0.11
CA ALA A 88 8.86 -0.45 -0.92
C ALA A 88 7.76 -1.48 -0.62
N LEU A 89 8.09 -2.76 -0.48
CA LEU A 89 7.13 -3.82 -0.14
C LEU A 89 6.69 -3.78 1.33
N GLN A 90 7.59 -3.38 2.24
CA GLN A 90 7.24 -3.14 3.64
C GLN A 90 6.19 -2.04 3.77
N ALA A 91 6.34 -0.96 3.00
CA ALA A 91 5.36 0.12 2.94
C ALA A 91 4.01 -0.37 2.37
N LEU A 92 3.98 -1.22 1.33
CA LEU A 92 2.71 -1.80 0.86
C LEU A 92 1.99 -2.65 1.94
N ARG A 93 2.75 -3.40 2.74
CA ARG A 93 2.19 -4.16 3.87
C ARG A 93 1.59 -3.21 4.90
N SER A 94 2.31 -2.14 5.22
CA SER A 94 1.85 -1.11 6.15
C SER A 94 0.59 -0.40 5.62
N PHE A 95 0.55 -0.05 4.33
CA PHE A 95 -0.64 0.49 3.66
C PHE A 95 -1.87 -0.41 3.85
N MET A 96 -1.71 -1.73 3.71
CA MET A 96 -2.78 -2.69 3.91
C MET A 96 -3.24 -2.74 5.38
N GLU A 97 -2.30 -2.81 6.33
CA GLU A 97 -2.60 -2.83 7.77
C GLU A 97 -3.31 -1.54 8.22
N ASN A 98 -2.83 -0.39 7.77
CA ASN A 98 -3.41 0.91 8.07
C ASN A 98 -4.78 1.11 7.40
N THR A 99 -4.97 0.62 6.17
CA THR A 99 -6.29 0.62 5.53
C THR A 99 -7.30 -0.21 6.32
N PHE A 100 -6.92 -1.41 6.75
CA PHE A 100 -7.81 -2.27 7.53
C PHE A 100 -8.04 -1.72 8.94
N SER A 101 -7.05 -1.06 9.54
CA SER A 101 -7.20 -0.38 10.82
C SER A 101 -8.21 0.77 10.74
N ALA A 102 -8.22 1.53 9.64
CA ALA A 102 -9.21 2.58 9.41
C ALA A 102 -10.64 2.00 9.39
N VAL A 103 -10.85 0.85 8.74
CA VAL A 103 -12.14 0.13 8.74
C VAL A 103 -12.48 -0.37 10.14
N TYR A 104 -11.55 -1.06 10.80
CA TYR A 104 -11.79 -1.64 12.12
C TYR A 104 -12.16 -0.58 13.17
N TYR A 105 -11.37 0.48 13.30
CA TYR A 105 -11.59 1.51 14.31
C TYR A 105 -12.74 2.46 13.98
N ALA A 106 -13.23 2.48 12.74
CA ALA A 106 -14.49 3.15 12.41
C ALA A 106 -15.69 2.46 13.09
N ASP A 107 -15.67 1.13 13.16
CA ASP A 107 -16.73 0.34 13.80
C ASP A 107 -16.51 0.11 15.31
N HIS A 108 -15.27 0.31 15.80
CA HIS A 108 -14.83 -0.04 17.15
C HIS A 108 -14.28 1.19 17.93
N PRO A 109 -15.13 2.17 18.27
CA PRO A 109 -14.68 3.39 18.96
C PRO A 109 -14.13 3.12 20.38
N VAL A 110 -14.62 2.08 21.08
CA VAL A 110 -14.11 1.73 22.41
C VAL A 110 -12.69 1.18 22.34
N GLU A 111 -12.42 0.30 21.37
CA GLU A 111 -11.09 -0.25 21.10
C GLU A 111 -10.13 0.85 20.64
N LEU A 112 -10.61 1.83 19.87
CA LEU A 112 -9.82 2.99 19.46
C LEU A 112 -9.35 3.81 20.68
N GLU A 113 -10.23 4.07 21.66
CA GLU A 113 -9.84 4.76 22.90
C GLU A 113 -8.84 3.94 23.73
N LYS A 114 -8.99 2.62 23.77
CA LYS A 114 -8.01 1.74 24.42
C LYS A 114 -6.67 1.74 23.66
N TRP A 115 -6.68 1.79 22.34
CA TRP A 115 -5.48 1.87 21.51
C TRP A 115 -4.74 3.19 21.76
N LYS A 116 -5.45 4.33 21.78
CA LYS A 116 -4.88 5.65 22.11
C LYS A 116 -4.18 5.67 23.47
N SER A 117 -4.67 4.90 24.43
CA SER A 117 -4.06 4.77 25.77
C SER A 117 -3.02 3.64 25.88
N GLY A 118 -2.66 2.97 24.77
CA GLY A 118 -1.69 1.87 24.75
C GLY A 118 -2.19 0.57 25.39
N LYS A 119 -3.49 0.44 25.64
CA LYS A 119 -4.13 -0.71 26.32
C LYS A 119 -4.75 -1.71 25.36
N PHE A 120 -4.72 -1.44 24.06
CA PHE A 120 -5.25 -2.33 23.03
C PHE A 120 -4.34 -2.34 21.81
N TYR A 121 -4.20 -3.53 21.24
CA TYR A 121 -3.52 -3.78 19.97
C TYR A 121 -4.25 -4.91 19.28
N ILE A 122 -4.70 -4.67 18.04
CA ILE A 122 -5.27 -5.73 17.19
C ILE A 122 -4.15 -6.36 16.35
N PRO A 123 -3.89 -7.67 16.46
CA PRO A 123 -2.92 -8.34 15.62
C PRO A 123 -3.34 -8.35 14.14
N PRO A 124 -2.40 -8.27 13.18
CA PRO A 124 -2.72 -8.24 11.76
C PRO A 124 -3.58 -9.41 11.28
N LYS A 125 -3.43 -10.59 11.89
CA LYS A 125 -4.25 -11.77 11.58
C LYS A 125 -5.73 -11.54 11.90
N GLU A 126 -6.01 -10.99 13.07
CA GLU A 126 -7.38 -10.67 13.51
C GLU A 126 -7.95 -9.53 12.69
N LEU A 127 -7.13 -8.52 12.38
CA LEU A 127 -7.52 -7.39 11.54
C LEU A 127 -7.96 -7.82 10.13
N ARG A 128 -7.20 -8.73 9.50
CA ARG A 128 -7.56 -9.29 8.18
C ARG A 128 -8.81 -10.16 8.25
N ALA A 129 -8.97 -10.95 9.30
CA ALA A 129 -10.18 -11.76 9.51
C ALA A 129 -11.41 -10.86 9.64
N TYR A 130 -11.33 -9.82 10.47
CA TYR A 130 -12.40 -8.84 10.66
C TYR A 130 -12.87 -8.25 9.32
N VAL A 131 -11.93 -7.73 8.52
CA VAL A 131 -12.27 -7.10 7.23
C VAL A 131 -12.88 -8.10 6.24
N ALA A 132 -12.38 -9.34 6.20
CA ALA A 132 -12.90 -10.37 5.30
C ALA A 132 -14.32 -10.84 5.71
N GLU A 133 -14.66 -10.74 6.99
CA GLU A 133 -15.94 -11.15 7.57
C GLU A 133 -16.91 -9.97 7.76
N HIS A 134 -16.49 -8.76 7.41
CA HIS A 134 -17.27 -7.55 7.62
C HIS A 134 -18.64 -7.65 6.92
N PRO A 135 -19.77 -7.30 7.58
CA PRO A 135 -21.12 -7.50 7.03
C PRO A 135 -21.35 -6.84 5.67
N LYS A 136 -20.80 -5.63 5.47
CA LYS A 136 -20.90 -4.92 4.17
C LYS A 136 -19.99 -5.48 3.07
N VAL A 137 -19.16 -6.47 3.38
CA VAL A 137 -18.22 -7.12 2.47
C VAL A 137 -18.60 -8.59 2.23
N GLN A 138 -19.46 -9.19 3.04
CA GLN A 138 -19.72 -10.64 3.05
C GLN A 138 -20.04 -11.26 1.68
N ASP A 139 -20.90 -10.63 0.88
CA ASP A 139 -21.27 -11.16 -0.45
C ASP A 139 -20.12 -11.01 -1.46
N LEU A 140 -19.42 -9.87 -1.40
CA LEU A 140 -18.20 -9.64 -2.17
C LEU A 140 -17.11 -10.65 -1.78
N ALA A 141 -16.99 -10.94 -0.49
CA ALA A 141 -15.98 -11.82 0.07
C ALA A 141 -16.12 -13.25 -0.46
N LYS A 142 -17.35 -13.75 -0.57
CA LYS A 142 -17.66 -15.06 -1.17
C LYS A 142 -17.36 -15.09 -2.67
N SER A 143 -17.73 -14.02 -3.39
CA SER A 143 -17.60 -13.94 -4.85
C SER A 143 -16.14 -13.91 -5.32
N LEU A 144 -15.27 -13.22 -4.56
CA LEU A 144 -13.85 -13.04 -4.90
C LEU A 144 -12.89 -13.98 -4.16
N ASP A 145 -13.39 -14.84 -3.26
CA ASP A 145 -12.56 -15.53 -2.27
C ASP A 145 -11.61 -14.54 -1.54
N LEU A 146 -12.21 -13.44 -1.04
CA LEU A 146 -11.47 -12.27 -0.59
C LEU A 146 -10.51 -12.59 0.55
N LYS A 147 -10.89 -13.51 1.45
CA LYS A 147 -10.02 -13.94 2.54
C LYS A 147 -8.72 -14.56 2.01
N SER A 148 -8.82 -15.43 1.02
CA SER A 148 -7.67 -16.05 0.36
C SER A 148 -6.79 -15.02 -0.34
N LEU A 149 -7.39 -14.06 -1.04
CA LEU A 149 -6.67 -12.95 -1.68
C LEU A 149 -5.89 -12.11 -0.66
N ILE A 150 -6.56 -11.71 0.43
CA ILE A 150 -5.96 -10.94 1.53
C ILE A 150 -4.79 -11.71 2.15
N ASP A 151 -5.00 -12.97 2.51
CA ASP A 151 -3.97 -13.76 3.18
C ASP A 151 -2.78 -14.06 2.25
N SER A 152 -3.04 -14.36 0.98
CA SER A 152 -2.00 -14.61 -0.03
C SER A 152 -1.14 -13.36 -0.27
N GLU A 153 -1.77 -12.20 -0.47
CA GLU A 153 -1.03 -10.96 -0.73
C GLU A 153 -0.27 -10.52 0.52
N TYR A 154 -0.90 -10.55 1.69
CA TYR A 154 -0.23 -10.24 2.95
C TYR A 154 0.97 -11.16 3.21
N ALA A 155 0.84 -12.47 2.96
CA ALA A 155 1.95 -13.42 3.09
C ALA A 155 3.08 -13.10 2.11
N THR A 156 2.75 -12.70 0.88
CA THR A 156 3.72 -12.30 -0.14
C THR A 156 4.50 -11.06 0.29
N LEU A 157 3.83 -10.02 0.78
CA LEU A 157 4.48 -8.81 1.28
C LEU A 157 5.29 -9.09 2.56
N SER A 158 4.80 -9.95 3.46
CA SER A 158 5.48 -10.30 4.70
C SER A 158 6.80 -11.04 4.47
N LYS A 159 6.95 -11.75 3.34
CA LYS A 159 8.24 -12.35 2.96
C LYS A 159 9.35 -11.30 2.76
N ALA A 160 9.01 -10.08 2.36
CA ALA A 160 9.96 -8.98 2.26
C ALA A 160 10.42 -8.49 3.65
N VAL A 161 9.57 -8.57 4.66
CA VAL A 161 9.92 -8.22 6.06
C VAL A 161 10.86 -9.26 6.66
N HIS A 162 10.54 -10.55 6.53
CA HIS A 162 11.25 -11.62 7.24
C HIS A 162 12.49 -12.17 6.53
N ALA A 163 12.94 -11.55 5.42
CA ALA A 163 14.04 -12.04 4.58
C ALA A 163 13.86 -13.51 4.14
N SER A 164 12.62 -14.00 4.13
CA SER A 164 12.27 -15.40 3.87
C SER A 164 12.09 -15.70 2.37
N ASN A 165 12.54 -14.80 1.50
CA ASN A 165 12.44 -14.94 0.06
C ASN A 165 13.60 -14.24 -0.66
N SER A 166 14.13 -14.89 -1.70
CA SER A 166 15.19 -14.38 -2.58
C SER A 166 14.70 -13.35 -3.59
N LEU A 167 13.38 -13.25 -3.84
CA LEU A 167 12.77 -12.44 -4.90
C LEU A 167 13.12 -10.96 -4.88
N PHE A 168 13.49 -10.39 -3.72
CA PHE A 168 13.84 -8.97 -3.55
C PHE A 168 15.11 -8.78 -2.71
N ARG A 169 16.05 -9.74 -2.78
CA ARG A 169 17.32 -9.65 -2.05
C ARG A 169 18.13 -8.48 -2.59
N MET A 170 18.51 -7.56 -1.69
CA MET A 170 19.29 -6.36 -2.03
C MET A 170 20.80 -6.61 -1.97
N THR A 171 21.26 -7.74 -1.43
CA THR A 171 22.68 -8.11 -1.41
C THR A 171 23.08 -8.86 -2.68
N SER A 172 24.26 -8.54 -3.22
CA SER A 172 24.91 -9.26 -4.31
C SER A 172 25.70 -10.46 -3.78
N ALA A 173 26.01 -11.41 -4.66
CA ALA A 173 26.78 -12.61 -4.34
C ALA A 173 28.21 -12.33 -3.86
N ASP A 174 28.74 -11.13 -4.13
CA ASP A 174 30.05 -10.67 -3.66
C ASP A 174 30.06 -10.17 -2.20
N GLY A 175 28.92 -10.28 -1.50
CA GLY A 175 28.80 -9.91 -0.09
C GLY A 175 28.79 -8.41 0.17
N LYS A 176 28.80 -7.57 -0.87
CA LYS A 176 28.73 -6.12 -0.69
C LYS A 176 27.34 -5.70 -0.23
N THR A 177 27.32 -4.80 0.75
CA THR A 177 26.10 -4.14 1.17
C THR A 177 25.62 -3.25 0.02
N SER A 178 24.45 -3.57 -0.52
CA SER A 178 23.71 -2.64 -1.37
C SER A 178 22.33 -2.42 -0.78
N ILE A 179 21.89 -1.17 -0.84
CA ILE A 179 20.58 -0.72 -0.37
C ILE A 179 19.62 -0.45 -1.53
N THR A 180 20.13 -0.51 -2.77
CA THR A 180 19.34 -0.33 -3.98
C THR A 180 19.77 -1.30 -5.08
N LYS A 181 18.84 -1.71 -5.93
CA LYS A 181 19.12 -2.58 -7.09
C LYS A 181 18.20 -2.21 -8.26
N PRO A 182 18.50 -1.16 -9.02
CA PRO A 182 17.57 -0.55 -9.99
C PRO A 182 17.41 -1.39 -11.26
N ASN A 183 16.78 -2.55 -11.17
CA ASN A 183 16.52 -3.41 -12.32
C ASN A 183 15.04 -3.42 -12.69
N GLN A 184 14.78 -3.47 -13.99
CA GLN A 184 13.43 -3.36 -14.54
C GLN A 184 12.55 -4.57 -14.20
N ALA A 185 13.14 -5.76 -14.06
CA ALA A 185 12.38 -6.96 -13.70
C ALA A 185 11.78 -6.84 -12.29
N ASP A 186 12.56 -6.37 -11.31
CA ASP A 186 12.08 -6.16 -9.94
C ASP A 186 11.12 -4.98 -9.84
N LEU A 187 11.28 -3.95 -10.68
CA LEU A 187 10.28 -2.89 -10.82
C LEU A 187 8.92 -3.45 -11.29
N GLY A 188 8.90 -4.34 -12.29
CA GLY A 188 7.67 -4.99 -12.75
C GLY A 188 7.03 -5.89 -11.68
N LYS A 189 7.84 -6.62 -10.92
CA LYS A 189 7.35 -7.43 -9.78
C LYS A 189 6.73 -6.54 -8.71
N TRP A 190 7.40 -5.44 -8.33
CA TRP A 190 6.87 -4.48 -7.37
C TRP A 190 5.55 -3.87 -7.87
N ALA A 191 5.50 -3.41 -9.13
CA ALA A 191 4.30 -2.80 -9.71
C ALA A 191 3.10 -3.76 -9.70
N THR A 192 3.36 -5.07 -9.87
CA THR A 192 2.31 -6.09 -9.75
C THR A 192 1.78 -6.16 -8.31
N ARG A 193 2.66 -6.18 -7.30
CA ARG A 193 2.26 -6.20 -5.88
C ARG A 193 1.52 -4.93 -5.47
N GLU A 194 2.02 -3.77 -5.89
CA GLU A 194 1.37 -2.48 -5.61
C GLU A 194 -0.04 -2.44 -6.21
N ARG A 195 -0.21 -2.83 -7.48
CA ARG A 195 -1.53 -2.88 -8.13
C ARG A 195 -2.49 -3.83 -7.42
N GLU A 196 -2.04 -5.04 -7.08
CA GLU A 196 -2.87 -6.04 -6.38
C GLU A 196 -3.28 -5.55 -4.98
N THR A 197 -2.31 -5.06 -4.21
CA THR A 197 -2.53 -4.54 -2.86
C THR A 197 -3.50 -3.34 -2.86
N VAL A 198 -3.25 -2.34 -3.70
CA VAL A 198 -4.08 -1.12 -3.75
C VAL A 198 -5.48 -1.45 -4.27
N SER A 199 -5.59 -2.25 -5.34
CA SER A 199 -6.91 -2.70 -5.85
C SER A 199 -7.71 -3.43 -4.78
N LEU A 200 -7.07 -4.32 -4.02
CA LEU A 200 -7.72 -5.10 -2.97
C LEU A 200 -8.24 -4.21 -1.84
N CYS A 201 -7.38 -3.37 -1.28
CA CYS A 201 -7.71 -2.42 -0.22
C CYS A 201 -8.84 -1.46 -0.62
N VAL A 202 -8.76 -0.89 -1.83
CA VAL A 202 -9.79 0.05 -2.32
C VAL A 202 -11.11 -0.65 -2.62
N THR A 203 -11.08 -1.90 -3.10
CA THR A 203 -12.29 -2.71 -3.31
C THR A 203 -13.02 -2.93 -1.98
N ILE A 204 -12.29 -3.23 -0.91
CA ILE A 204 -12.84 -3.38 0.44
C ILE A 204 -13.44 -2.07 0.93
N ILE A 205 -12.71 -0.97 0.83
CA ILE A 205 -13.19 0.36 1.23
C ILE A 205 -14.48 0.73 0.48
N ALA A 206 -14.52 0.54 -0.83
CA ALA A 206 -15.72 0.80 -1.62
C ALA A 206 -16.92 -0.04 -1.15
N SER A 207 -16.70 -1.30 -0.78
CA SER A 207 -17.75 -2.18 -0.26
C SER A 207 -18.25 -1.74 1.13
N VAL A 208 -17.35 -1.39 2.05
CA VAL A 208 -17.69 -0.88 3.39
C VAL A 208 -18.44 0.44 3.30
N MET A 209 -18.02 1.32 2.40
CA MET A 209 -18.59 2.65 2.19
C MET A 209 -19.71 2.68 1.16
N ARG A 210 -20.28 1.52 0.80
CA ARG A 210 -21.23 1.39 -0.34
C ARG A 210 -22.40 2.36 -0.27
N ASP A 211 -22.92 2.65 0.92
CA ASP A 211 -24.09 3.51 1.14
C ASP A 211 -23.81 4.98 0.69
N HIS A 212 -22.53 5.36 0.65
CA HIS A 212 -22.05 6.66 0.15
C HIS A 212 -21.72 6.64 -1.34
N LEU A 213 -21.68 5.45 -1.95
CA LEU A 213 -21.37 5.18 -3.35
C LEU A 213 -22.59 4.61 -4.11
N GLU A 214 -23.80 4.77 -3.60
CA GLU A 214 -25.02 4.30 -4.28
C GLU A 214 -25.44 5.22 -5.44
N GLY A 215 -26.06 4.64 -6.47
CA GLY A 215 -26.65 5.37 -7.60
C GLY A 215 -25.60 6.16 -8.41
N ALA A 216 -25.94 7.37 -8.85
CA ALA A 216 -25.04 8.25 -9.61
C ALA A 216 -24.22 9.22 -8.73
N LYS A 217 -24.13 8.97 -7.42
CA LYS A 217 -23.35 9.83 -6.51
C LYS A 217 -21.86 9.81 -6.88
N GLN A 218 -21.21 10.95 -6.67
CA GLN A 218 -19.76 11.16 -6.78
C GLN A 218 -19.12 10.64 -8.10
N PRO A 219 -19.52 11.16 -9.28
CA PRO A 219 -19.01 10.70 -10.58
C PRO A 219 -17.48 10.79 -10.67
N GLN A 220 -16.88 11.88 -10.21
CA GLN A 220 -15.42 12.06 -10.21
C GLN A 220 -14.69 11.01 -9.36
N LEU A 221 -15.26 10.60 -8.22
CA LEU A 221 -14.68 9.53 -7.41
C LEU A 221 -14.78 8.18 -8.13
N ARG A 222 -15.83 7.93 -8.90
CA ARG A 222 -15.96 6.71 -9.71
C ARG A 222 -14.89 6.63 -10.79
N ASP A 223 -14.54 7.76 -11.40
CA ASP A 223 -13.44 7.84 -12.36
C ASP A 223 -12.11 7.51 -11.67
N ALA A 224 -11.86 8.07 -10.49
CA ALA A 224 -10.69 7.71 -9.68
C ALA A 224 -10.66 6.22 -9.31
N LEU A 225 -11.80 5.65 -8.91
CA LEU A 225 -11.92 4.22 -8.61
C LEU A 225 -11.62 3.35 -9.85
N SER A 226 -11.92 3.81 -11.06
CA SER A 226 -11.66 3.06 -12.30
C SER A 226 -10.17 2.80 -12.55
N ILE A 227 -9.31 3.70 -12.07
CA ILE A 227 -7.84 3.62 -12.17
C ILE A 227 -7.29 2.50 -11.29
N VAL A 228 -7.93 2.26 -10.14
CA VAL A 228 -7.40 1.39 -9.08
C VAL A 228 -8.06 0.03 -9.07
N VAL A 229 -9.38 -0.02 -9.23
CA VAL A 229 -10.17 -1.24 -9.06
C VAL A 229 -10.11 -2.08 -10.32
N SER A 230 -9.61 -3.31 -10.21
CA SER A 230 -9.53 -4.25 -11.33
C SER A 230 -10.89 -4.55 -11.96
N SER A 231 -10.91 -5.00 -13.22
CA SER A 231 -12.17 -5.30 -13.94
C SER A 231 -13.02 -6.38 -13.26
N SER A 232 -12.40 -7.39 -12.64
CA SER A 232 -13.11 -8.43 -11.88
C SER A 232 -13.75 -7.83 -10.61
N CYS A 233 -13.00 -7.01 -9.86
CA CYS A 233 -13.52 -6.32 -8.69
C CYS A 233 -14.65 -5.34 -9.06
N ARG A 234 -14.55 -4.60 -10.17
CA ARG A 234 -15.65 -3.71 -10.64
C ARG A 234 -16.93 -4.48 -10.92
N LYS A 235 -16.83 -5.65 -11.57
CA LYS A 235 -18.00 -6.53 -11.82
C LYS A 235 -18.60 -7.02 -10.51
N ALA A 236 -17.77 -7.42 -9.56
CA ALA A 236 -18.23 -7.90 -8.26
C ALA A 236 -18.88 -6.78 -7.42
N LEU A 237 -18.29 -5.58 -7.37
CA LEU A 237 -18.86 -4.41 -6.70
C LEU A 237 -20.19 -3.97 -7.31
N LYS A 238 -20.33 -4.02 -8.64
CA LYS A 238 -21.61 -3.74 -9.29
C LYS A 238 -22.68 -4.76 -8.89
N THR A 239 -22.32 -6.04 -8.87
CA THR A 239 -23.25 -7.15 -8.61
C THR A 239 -23.69 -7.20 -7.15
N HIS A 240 -22.75 -7.04 -6.21
CA HIS A 240 -22.98 -7.29 -4.79
C HIS A 240 -23.12 -6.01 -3.94
N CYS A 241 -22.68 -4.86 -4.46
CA CYS A 241 -22.72 -3.59 -3.74
C CYS A 241 -23.53 -2.51 -4.48
N GLY A 242 -24.00 -2.77 -5.70
CA GLY A 242 -24.70 -1.77 -6.52
C GLY A 242 -23.81 -0.62 -7.00
N ILE A 243 -22.48 -0.76 -6.91
CA ILE A 243 -21.53 0.30 -7.26
C ILE A 243 -21.07 0.12 -8.71
N SER A 244 -21.55 0.98 -9.61
CA SER A 244 -21.11 0.98 -11.01
C SER A 244 -19.86 1.84 -11.22
N ILE A 245 -18.71 1.23 -11.45
CA ILE A 245 -17.45 1.92 -11.74
C ILE A 245 -17.20 1.84 -13.26
N PRO A 246 -16.94 2.97 -13.96
CA PRO A 246 -16.64 2.95 -15.38
C PRO A 246 -15.35 2.19 -15.68
N SER A 247 -15.13 1.86 -16.95
CA SER A 247 -13.80 1.42 -17.38
C SER A 247 -12.87 2.63 -17.41
N PRO A 248 -11.59 2.47 -17.04
CA PRO A 248 -10.60 3.52 -17.24
C PRO A 248 -10.51 3.83 -18.73
N GLU A 249 -10.53 5.13 -19.07
CA GLU A 249 -10.27 5.63 -20.43
C GLU A 249 -8.79 5.49 -20.81
#